data_AF-A0A367LUI5-F1
#
_entry.id   AF-A0A367LUI5-F1
#
_cell.length_a   1.000
_cell.length_b   1.000
_cell.length_c   1.000
_cell.angle_alpha   90.00
_cell.angle_beta   90.00
_cell.angle_gamma   90.00
#
_symmetry.space_group_name_H-M   'P 1'
#
loop_
_entity.id
_entity.type
_entity.pdbx_description
1 polymer ?
#
loop_
_entity_poly.entity_id
_entity_poly.type
_entity_poly.pdbx_seq_one_letter_code
_entity_poly.pdbx_strand_id
1 'polypeptide(L)' 'EWLFEELPGAGTFVSIRNSGFVGTPEEVIPRVVDATEGFTLVLAGLKACLEHGIALNLVADRFPRGLDG' A
#
# COMPACT_ATOMS: atom_id res chain seq x y z
N GLU A 1 -8.20 3.69 -8.28
CA GLU A 1 -9.58 3.49 -7.82
C GLU A 1 -9.57 2.72 -6.51
N TRP A 2 -10.50 3.04 -5.61
CA TRP A 2 -10.68 2.37 -4.33
C TRP A 2 -12.13 1.94 -4.21
N LEU A 3 -12.36 0.68 -3.87
CA LEU A 3 -13.67 0.10 -3.65
C LEU A 3 -13.72 -0.49 -2.23
N PHE A 4 -14.79 -0.19 -1.52
CA PHE A 4 -15.02 -0.64 -0.15
C PHE A 4 -16.30 -1.47 -0.14
N GLU A 5 -16.18 -2.72 0.27
CA GLU A 5 -17.28 -3.68 0.32
C GLU A 5 -17.45 -4.13 1.77
N GLU A 6 -18.67 -4.03 2.29
CA GLU A 6 -18.97 -4.58 3.61
C GLU A 6 -18.82 -6.11 3.56
N LEU A 7 -18.09 -6.66 4.53
CA LEU A 7 -18.03 -8.09 4.82
C LEU A 7 -18.85 -8.35 6.08
N PRO A 8 -20.11 -8.82 5.95
CA PRO A 8 -21.02 -8.98 7.08
C PRO A 8 -20.40 -9.82 8.20
N GLY A 9 -20.35 -9.25 9.41
CA GLY A 9 -19.80 -9.91 10.60
C GLY A 9 -18.28 -10.02 10.67
N ALA A 10 -17.54 -9.47 9.70
CA ALA A 10 -16.07 -9.55 9.66
C ALA A 10 -15.38 -8.19 9.54
N GLY A 11 -15.91 -7.25 8.74
CA GLY A 11 -15.30 -5.93 8.55
C GLY A 11 -15.55 -5.35 7.17
N THR A 12 -14.54 -4.71 6.58
CA THR A 12 -14.62 -4.13 5.24
C THR A 12 -13.52 -4.71 4.36
N PHE A 13 -13.89 -5.22 3.19
CA PHE A 13 -12.94 -5.56 2.14
C PHE A 13 -12.61 -4.31 1.33
N VAL A 14 -11.32 -4.04 1.13
CA VAL A 14 -10.86 -2.89 0.34
C VAL A 14 -10.13 -3.41 -0.89
N SER A 15 -10.66 -3.10 -2.07
CA SER A 15 -10.03 -3.38 -3.34
C SER A 15 -9.43 -2.11 -3.92
N ILE A 16 -8.15 -2.15 -4.28
CA ILE A 16 -7.43 -1.00 -4.82
C ILE A 16 -6.90 -1.33 -6.20
N ARG A 17 -7.30 -0.54 -7.18
CA ARG A 17 -6.83 -0.67 -8.56
C ARG A 17 -5.96 0.54 -8.92
N ASN A 18 -4.68 0.29 -9.16
CA ASN A 18 -3.78 1.27 -9.74
C ASN A 18 -3.76 1.09 -11.26
N SER A 19 -4.06 2.15 -12.01
CA SER A 19 -4.21 2.13 -13.46
C SER A 19 -3.76 3.47 -14.05
N GLY A 20 -3.70 3.55 -15.39
CA GLY A 20 -3.23 4.76 -16.08
C GLY A 20 -1.72 4.78 -16.37
N PHE A 21 -1.06 3.64 -16.32
CA PHE A 21 0.32 3.50 -16.78
C PHE A 21 0.40 3.73 -18.29
N VAL A 22 1.32 4.60 -18.73
CA VAL A 22 1.54 4.97 -20.14
C VAL A 22 3.00 4.76 -20.50
N GLY A 23 3.28 4.18 -21.67
CA GLY A 23 4.63 3.92 -22.19
C GLY A 23 4.72 2.54 -22.82
N THR A 24 5.93 2.13 -23.19
CA THR A 24 6.19 0.75 -23.65
C THR A 24 6.16 -0.23 -22.48
N PRO A 25 6.01 -1.55 -22.73
CA PRO A 25 6.06 -2.56 -21.67
C PRO A 25 7.31 -2.45 -20.79
N GLU A 26 8.47 -2.20 -21.39
CA GLU A 26 9.77 -2.09 -20.70
C GLU A 26 9.82 -0.91 -19.74
N GLU A 27 9.14 0.19 -20.09
CA GLU A 27 9.05 1.38 -19.24
C GLU A 27 8.00 1.21 -18.14
N VAL A 28 6.91 0.48 -18.42
CA VAL A 28 5.76 0.34 -17.51
C VAL A 28 6.00 -0.70 -16.42
N ILE A 29 6.63 -1.83 -16.74
CA ILE A 29 6.84 -2.93 -15.79
C ILE A 29 7.54 -2.47 -14.48
N PRO A 30 8.68 -1.74 -14.52
CA PRO A 30 9.33 -1.26 -13.30
C PRO A 30 8.42 -0.36 -12.47
N ARG A 31 7.68 0.54 -13.12
CA ARG A 31 6.74 1.46 -12.45
C ARG A 31 5.59 0.73 -11.76
N VAL A 32 5.10 -0.36 -12.34
CA VAL A 32 4.06 -1.19 -11.74
C VAL A 32 4.60 -1.90 -10.49
N VAL A 33 5.82 -2.45 -10.57
CA VAL A 33 6.47 -3.12 -9.43
C VAL A 33 6.69 -2.13 -8.28
N ASP A 34 7.32 -0.98 -8.57
CA ASP A 34 7.58 0.07 -7.57
C ASP A 34 6.30 0.58 -6.91
N ALA A 35 5.21 0.69 -7.67
CA ALA A 35 3.93 1.17 -7.16
C ALA A 35 3.26 0.21 -6.15
N THR A 36 3.68 -1.06 -6.10
CA THR A 36 3.12 -2.05 -5.16
C THR A 36 3.94 -2.21 -3.89
N GLU A 37 5.22 -1.87 -3.91
CA GLU A 37 6.14 -2.19 -2.81
C GLU A 37 5.88 -1.34 -1.55
N GLY A 38 6.06 -0.01 -1.65
CA GLY A 38 5.84 0.88 -0.50
C GLY A 38 4.37 1.02 -0.10
N PHE A 39 3.47 0.87 -1.06
CA PHE A 39 2.04 1.09 -0.84
C PHE A 39 1.43 0.01 0.07
N THR A 40 1.91 -1.23 0.00
CA THR A 40 1.48 -2.31 0.88
C THR A 40 1.78 -2.02 2.36
N LEU A 41 2.91 -1.38 2.67
CA LEU A 41 3.28 -0.99 4.04
C LEU A 41 2.34 0.08 4.61
N VAL A 42 1.91 1.03 3.77
CA VAL A 42 0.93 2.05 4.15
C VAL A 42 -0.40 1.40 4.53
N LEU A 43 -0.88 0.46 3.72
CA LEU A 43 -2.14 -0.25 3.97
C LEU A 43 -2.08 -1.13 5.23
N ALA A 44 -0.96 -1.80 5.47
CA ALA A 44 -0.75 -2.57 6.69
C ALA A 44 -0.78 -1.67 7.94
N GLY A 45 -0.12 -0.51 7.89
CA GLY A 45 -0.17 0.48 8.96
C GLY A 45 -1.57 1.05 9.19
N LEU A 46 -2.30 1.36 8.11
CA LEU A 46 -3.68 1.82 8.18
C LEU A 46 -4.60 0.79 8.85
N LYS A 47 -4.48 -0.50 8.48
CA LYS A 47 -5.27 -1.57 9.09
C LYS A 47 -5.03 -1.67 10.60
N ALA A 48 -3.76 -1.67 11.04
CA ALA A 48 -3.42 -1.69 12.46
C ALA A 48 -3.98 -0.48 13.23
N CYS A 49 -3.98 0.69 12.59
CA CYS A 49 -4.56 1.90 13.17
C CYS A 49 -6.08 1.78 13.31
N LEU A 50 -6.79 1.33 12.27
CA LEU A 50 -8.26 1.21 12.29
C LEU A 50 -8.77 0.11 13.23
N GLU A 51 -8.07 -1.03 13.30
CA GLU A 51 -8.54 -2.20 14.06
C GLU A 51 -8.08 -2.18 15.52
N HIS A 52 -6.95 -1.52 15.81
CA HIS A 52 -6.31 -1.60 17.13
C HIS A 52 -5.87 -0.24 17.70
N GLY A 53 -5.96 0.86 16.94
CA GLY A 53 -5.48 2.16 17.38
C GLY A 53 -3.95 2.25 17.49
N ILE A 54 -3.20 1.37 16.81
CA ILE A 54 -1.74 1.28 16.89
C ILE A 54 -1.09 1.91 15.66
N ALA A 55 -0.08 2.75 15.88
CA ALA A 55 0.81 3.24 14.83
C ALA A 55 2.08 2.39 14.75
N LEU A 56 2.22 1.58 13.70
CA LEU A 56 3.33 0.65 13.53
C LEU A 56 4.62 1.29 12.95
N ASN A 57 4.56 2.54 12.45
CA ASN A 57 5.70 3.25 11.84
C ASN A 57 6.42 2.53 10.67
N LEU A 58 5.76 1.55 10.04
CA LEU A 58 6.34 0.68 8.99
C LEU A 58 7.06 1.42 7.85
N VAL A 59 6.51 2.56 7.39
CA VAL A 59 7.11 3.34 6.30
C VAL A 59 8.42 3.98 6.74
N ALA A 60 8.49 4.51 7.96
CA ALA A 60 9.70 5.11 8.50
C ALA A 60 10.78 4.06 8.74
N ASP A 61 10.39 2.86 9.18
CA ASP A 61 11.31 1.75 9.44
C ASP A 61 11.89 1.15 8.16
N ARG A 62 11.15 1.22 7.03
CA ARG A 62 11.63 0.80 5.70
C ARG A 62 12.73 1.72 5.14
N PHE A 63 12.73 3.00 5.54
CA PHE A 63 13.68 4.04 5.11
C PHE A 63 14.28 4.76 6.33
N PRO A 64 15.10 4.05 7.14
CA PRO A 64 15.65 4.61 8.36
C PRO A 64 16.61 5.76 8.04
N ARG A 65 16.43 6.90 8.71
CA ARG A 65 17.32 8.06 8.54
C ARG A 65 18.76 7.69 8.90
N GLY A 66 19.69 7.96 7.99
CA GLY A 66 21.13 7.77 8.21
C GLY A 66 21.69 6.43 7.74
N LEU A 67 20.88 5.60 7.07
CA LEU A 67 21.32 4.40 6.37
C LEU A 67 20.90 4.52 4.90
N ASP A 68 21.70 5.21 4.11
CA ASP A 68 21.54 5.23 2.65
C ASP A 68 22.23 3.97 2.08
N GLY A 69 21.49 3.20 1.28
CA GLY A 69 21.99 2.05 0.52
C GLY A 69 22.36 2.42 -0.91
#